data_AF-A0A520LDV1-F1
#
_entry.id   AF-A0A520LDV1-F1
#
_cell.length_a   1.000
_cell.length_b   1.000
_cell.length_c   1.000
_cell.angle_alpha   90.00
_cell.angle_beta   90.00
_cell.angle_gamma   90.00
#
_symmetry.space_group_name_H-M   'P 1'
#
loop_
_entity.id
_entity.type
_entity.pdbx_description
1 polymer ?
#
loop_
_entity_poly.entity_id
_entity_poly.type
_entity_poly.pdbx_seq_one_letter_code
_entity_poly.pdbx_strand_id
1 'polypeptide(L)'
;MSACLYECNIMHRRVKPNQNRFDYRVFMLSFDLCELPKKTFLGINRFNLFSLRDKDHIDLGKPGGIRPNLMAWFLEHRIDCPKDARIQLITLPRVLGYTFNPVSFYYVRANDNTPLFAVAEVCNTYHEMKLYLVEDRTETGWCRKVQKGFYVSPFSSVRDFFDFQLGIPSEAWNVTINNLDTEGLTLTSSIRGVARPLTASRLLWFGFKYPLLSLKVILMIHWQAIKLWLRKTPYFPKAKNKRFQTEVLRPHSSITSKDE
;
A
#
# COMPACT_ATOMS: atom_id res chain seq x y z
N MET A 1 11.46 3.23 17.02
CA MET A 1 10.28 2.45 17.45
C MET A 1 10.55 0.98 17.18
N SER A 2 10.29 0.08 18.13
CA SER A 2 10.42 -1.37 17.96
C SER A 2 9.35 -1.92 17.00
N ALA A 3 9.65 -2.99 16.28
CA ALA A 3 8.70 -3.64 15.38
C ALA A 3 7.38 -4.02 16.08
N CYS A 4 6.25 -3.79 15.42
CA CYS A 4 4.92 -4.01 15.95
C CYS A 4 3.95 -4.53 14.89
N LEU A 5 2.76 -4.93 15.34
CA LEU A 5 1.63 -5.31 14.49
C LEU A 5 0.54 -4.24 14.65
N TYR A 6 0.06 -3.65 13.57
CA TYR A 6 -1.15 -2.84 13.61
C TYR A 6 -2.35 -3.73 13.36
N GLU A 7 -3.27 -3.83 14.31
CA GLU A 7 -4.59 -4.40 14.05
C GLU A 7 -5.46 -3.31 13.43
N CYS A 8 -5.83 -3.47 12.17
CA CYS A 8 -6.41 -2.42 11.34
C CYS A 8 -7.89 -2.68 11.03
N ASN A 9 -8.67 -1.61 11.06
CA ASN A 9 -9.97 -1.54 10.37
C ASN A 9 -9.79 -0.72 9.09
N ILE A 10 -10.12 -1.33 7.95
CA ILE A 10 -10.09 -0.68 6.64
C ILE A 10 -11.52 -0.39 6.22
N MET A 11 -11.77 0.83 5.82
CA MET A 11 -13.06 1.29 5.30
C MET A 11 -12.88 1.83 3.89
N HIS A 12 -13.81 1.47 3.02
CA HIS A 12 -13.96 2.07 1.70
C HIS A 12 -15.38 2.62 1.59
N ARG A 13 -15.51 3.90 1.26
CA ARG A 13 -16.79 4.57 1.03
C ARG A 13 -16.75 5.28 -0.30
N ARG A 14 -17.43 4.72 -1.29
CA ARG A 14 -17.74 5.38 -2.55
C ARG A 14 -18.94 6.28 -2.33
N VAL A 15 -18.80 7.55 -2.68
CA VAL A 15 -19.87 8.56 -2.57
C VAL A 15 -20.60 8.78 -3.89
N LYS A 16 -19.92 8.56 -5.04
CA LYS A 16 -20.51 8.67 -6.38
C LYS A 16 -19.88 7.69 -7.39
N PRO A 17 -20.56 7.38 -8.51
CA PRO A 17 -21.97 7.73 -8.82
C PRO A 17 -22.96 6.90 -7.98
N ASN A 18 -22.61 5.66 -7.64
CA ASN A 18 -23.40 4.82 -6.76
C ASN A 18 -22.75 4.72 -5.39
N GLN A 19 -23.49 5.08 -4.36
CA GLN A 19 -23.02 4.95 -2.98
C GLN A 19 -22.80 3.48 -2.63
N ASN A 20 -21.62 3.19 -2.08
CA ASN A 20 -21.28 1.87 -1.57
C ASN A 20 -20.26 2.03 -0.46
N ARG A 21 -20.48 1.35 0.67
CA ARG A 21 -19.55 1.33 1.78
C ARG A 21 -19.32 -0.10 2.22
N PHE A 22 -18.08 -0.42 2.55
CA PHE A 22 -17.71 -1.65 3.21
C PHE A 22 -16.52 -1.44 4.13
N ASP A 23 -16.48 -2.21 5.20
CA ASP A 23 -15.46 -2.15 6.23
C ASP A 23 -14.96 -3.58 6.49
N TYR A 24 -13.66 -3.76 6.73
CA TYR A 24 -13.08 -5.05 7.01
C TYR A 24 -11.81 -4.93 7.86
N ARG A 25 -11.57 -5.97 8.67
CA ARG A 25 -10.41 -6.01 9.56
C ARG A 25 -9.27 -6.78 8.92
N VAL A 26 -8.07 -6.22 9.06
CA VAL A 26 -6.80 -6.83 8.68
C VAL A 26 -5.78 -6.58 9.79
N PHE A 27 -4.56 -7.08 9.64
CA PHE A 27 -3.44 -6.57 10.42
C PHE A 27 -2.28 -6.25 9.48
N MET A 28 -1.46 -5.27 9.82
CA MET A 28 -0.26 -4.90 9.07
C MET A 28 0.96 -5.01 9.98
N LEU A 29 2.10 -5.42 9.42
CA LEU A 29 3.37 -5.49 10.11
C LEU A 29 4.10 -4.16 9.94
N SER A 30 4.64 -3.62 11.04
CA SER A 30 5.47 -2.42 11.03
C SER A 30 6.84 -2.69 11.62
N PHE A 31 7.91 -2.29 10.91
CA PHE A 31 9.29 -2.50 11.33
C PHE A 31 10.24 -1.55 10.59
N ASP A 32 11.44 -1.38 11.14
CA ASP A 32 12.51 -0.62 10.48
C ASP A 32 13.24 -1.53 9.48
N LEU A 33 13.43 -1.06 8.24
CA LEU A 33 14.15 -1.81 7.20
C LEU A 33 15.63 -2.05 7.56
N CYS A 34 16.20 -1.24 8.46
CA CYS A 34 17.56 -1.48 8.98
C CYS A 34 17.60 -2.56 10.08
N GLU A 35 16.46 -2.86 10.71
CA GLU A 35 16.35 -3.80 11.84
C GLU A 35 15.21 -4.79 11.61
N LEU A 36 15.46 -5.76 10.73
CA LEU A 36 14.45 -6.76 10.39
C LEU A 36 14.08 -7.63 11.61
N PRO A 37 12.79 -7.77 11.92
CA PRO A 37 12.35 -8.54 13.08
C PRO A 37 12.59 -10.04 12.88
N LYS A 38 13.22 -10.68 13.86
CA LYS A 38 13.39 -12.14 13.91
C LYS A 38 12.37 -12.74 14.89
N LYS A 39 11.38 -13.48 14.37
CA LYS A 39 10.36 -14.19 15.18
C LYS A 39 10.06 -15.56 14.59
N THR A 40 9.71 -16.53 15.44
CA THR A 40 9.48 -17.94 15.04
C THR A 40 8.49 -18.10 13.89
N PHE A 41 7.38 -17.34 13.90
CA PHE A 41 6.33 -17.40 12.89
C PHE A 41 6.45 -16.32 11.79
N LEU A 42 7.58 -15.62 11.72
CA LEU A 42 7.86 -14.60 10.71
C LEU A 42 9.12 -14.98 9.92
N GLY A 43 8.95 -15.30 8.64
CA GLY A 43 10.04 -15.55 7.70
C GLY A 43 10.42 -14.30 6.91
N ILE A 44 11.71 -14.04 6.75
CA ILE A 44 12.23 -13.03 5.80
C ILE A 44 12.80 -13.79 4.60
N ASN A 45 12.29 -13.51 3.40
CA ASN A 45 12.63 -14.16 2.14
C ASN A 45 12.53 -15.69 2.14
N ARG A 46 11.75 -16.26 3.07
CA ARG A 46 11.52 -17.70 3.21
C ARG A 46 10.08 -17.98 3.60
N PHE A 47 9.61 -19.19 3.32
CA PHE A 47 8.27 -19.63 3.73
C PHE A 47 8.17 -19.74 5.27
N ASN A 48 7.05 -19.29 5.82
CA ASN A 48 6.65 -19.42 7.23
C ASN A 48 5.13 -19.10 7.34
N LEU A 49 4.54 -19.16 8.53
CA LEU A 49 3.15 -18.74 8.78
C LEU A 49 2.90 -17.33 8.23
N PHE A 50 3.79 -16.39 8.58
CA PHE A 50 3.88 -15.09 7.92
C PHE A 50 5.23 -14.94 7.25
N SER A 51 5.26 -14.39 6.04
CA SER A 51 6.54 -14.09 5.40
C SER A 51 6.56 -12.72 4.75
N LEU A 52 7.68 -12.02 4.91
CA LEU A 52 8.05 -10.89 4.06
C LEU A 52 8.96 -11.39 2.95
N ARG A 53 8.73 -10.91 1.73
CA ARG A 53 9.63 -11.18 0.62
C ARG A 53 9.92 -9.89 -0.11
N ASP A 54 11.19 -9.65 -0.41
CA ASP A 54 11.61 -8.43 -1.11
C ASP A 54 10.95 -8.32 -2.48
N LYS A 55 10.74 -9.45 -3.15
CA LYS A 55 10.02 -9.52 -4.45
C LYS A 55 8.58 -9.00 -4.42
N ASP A 56 7.98 -8.82 -3.24
CA ASP A 56 6.62 -8.29 -3.11
C ASP A 56 6.58 -6.76 -3.09
N HIS A 57 7.75 -6.12 -3.00
CA HIS A 57 7.93 -4.69 -2.90
C HIS A 57 8.72 -4.16 -4.09
N ILE A 58 9.05 -2.86 -4.05
CA ILE A 58 9.91 -2.23 -5.05
C ILE A 58 11.19 -3.03 -5.33
N ASP A 59 11.44 -3.27 -6.61
CA ASP A 59 12.61 -3.95 -7.12
C ASP A 59 13.05 -3.28 -8.43
N LEU A 60 14.14 -2.52 -8.36
CA LEU A 60 14.85 -1.87 -9.46
C LEU A 60 16.15 -2.62 -9.80
N GLY A 61 16.25 -3.91 -9.42
CA GLY A 61 17.43 -4.74 -9.65
C GLY A 61 18.64 -4.40 -8.77
N LYS A 62 18.47 -3.60 -7.71
CA LYS A 62 19.55 -3.32 -6.77
C LYS A 62 19.71 -4.50 -5.79
N PRO A 63 20.96 -4.93 -5.51
CA PRO A 63 21.20 -5.96 -4.50
C PRO A 63 20.83 -5.44 -3.10
N GLY A 64 20.40 -6.35 -2.22
CA GLY A 64 20.13 -6.03 -0.80
C GLY A 64 18.67 -5.72 -0.46
N GLY A 65 17.72 -6.03 -1.34
CA GLY A 65 16.29 -6.05 -1.02
C GLY A 65 15.61 -4.67 -1.08
N ILE A 66 14.62 -4.44 -0.22
CA ILE A 66 13.70 -3.29 -0.33
C ILE A 66 14.43 -1.95 -0.19
N ARG A 67 15.28 -1.80 0.84
CA ARG A 67 15.91 -0.51 1.16
C ARG A 67 16.80 0.02 0.02
N PRO A 68 17.75 -0.74 -0.54
CA PRO A 68 18.58 -0.25 -1.65
C PRO A 68 17.77 0.13 -2.89
N ASN A 69 16.73 -0.64 -3.21
CA ASN A 69 15.84 -0.33 -4.33
C ASN A 69 15.03 0.95 -4.09
N LEU A 70 14.56 1.17 -2.86
CA LEU A 70 13.86 2.40 -2.49
C LEU A 70 14.79 3.63 -2.49
N MET A 71 16.03 3.48 -2.01
CA MET A 71 17.03 4.56 -2.08
C MET A 71 17.42 4.90 -3.53
N ALA A 72 17.49 3.90 -4.41
CA ALA A 72 17.70 4.14 -5.84
C ALA A 72 16.52 4.88 -6.46
N TRP A 73 15.29 4.53 -6.09
CA TRP A 73 14.09 5.25 -6.52
C TRP A 73 14.10 6.72 -6.07
N PHE A 74 14.52 7.00 -4.82
CA PHE A 74 14.69 8.39 -4.35
C PHE A 74 15.67 9.17 -5.21
N LEU A 75 16.83 8.57 -5.53
CA LEU A 75 17.84 9.20 -6.36
C LEU A 75 17.33 9.49 -7.77
N GLU A 76 16.64 8.53 -8.40
CA GLU A 76 16.05 8.69 -9.75
C GLU A 76 15.03 9.83 -9.80
N HIS A 77 14.26 10.03 -8.72
CA HIS A 77 13.23 11.07 -8.62
C HIS A 77 13.75 12.38 -7.99
N ARG A 78 15.07 12.51 -7.76
CA ARG A 78 15.72 13.68 -7.15
C ARG A 78 15.16 14.04 -5.77
N ILE A 79 14.79 13.04 -5.00
CA ILE A 79 14.33 13.17 -3.61
C ILE A 79 15.55 13.14 -2.71
N ASP A 80 15.76 14.21 -1.93
CA ASP A 80 16.87 14.29 -1.00
C ASP A 80 16.62 13.38 0.21
N CYS A 81 17.45 12.35 0.36
CA CYS A 81 17.33 11.35 1.42
C CYS A 81 18.71 10.98 1.94
N PRO A 82 19.02 11.25 3.22
CA PRO A 82 20.29 10.86 3.82
C PRO A 82 20.53 9.35 3.72
N LYS A 83 21.77 8.93 3.45
CA LYS A 83 22.11 7.50 3.28
C LYS A 83 21.86 6.68 4.55
N ASP A 84 21.97 7.32 5.71
CA ASP A 84 21.74 6.78 7.04
C ASP A 84 20.29 6.96 7.53
N ALA A 85 19.40 7.51 6.70
CA ALA A 85 17.99 7.67 7.04
C ALA A 85 17.35 6.32 7.39
N ARG A 86 16.51 6.30 8.43
CA ARG A 86 15.79 5.11 8.89
C ARG A 86 14.46 5.04 8.15
N ILE A 87 14.08 3.86 7.70
CA ILE A 87 12.87 3.66 6.89
C ILE A 87 11.99 2.65 7.60
N GLN A 88 10.85 3.10 8.11
CA GLN A 88 9.85 2.22 8.70
C GLN A 88 8.85 1.79 7.63
N LEU A 89 8.77 0.50 7.38
CA LEU A 89 7.79 -0.10 6.47
C LEU A 89 6.56 -0.55 7.27
N ILE A 90 5.37 -0.20 6.79
CA ILE A 90 4.08 -0.75 7.24
C ILE A 90 3.43 -1.47 6.06
N THR A 91 3.25 -2.78 6.18
CA THR A 91 2.80 -3.60 5.05
C THR A 91 2.03 -4.86 5.47
N LEU A 92 1.34 -5.50 4.54
CA LEU A 92 0.71 -6.79 4.72
C LEU A 92 1.71 -7.93 4.44
N PRO A 93 2.04 -8.79 5.43
CA PRO A 93 2.86 -9.95 5.16
C PRO A 93 2.09 -11.00 4.34
N ARG A 94 2.80 -11.89 3.65
CA ARG A 94 2.20 -13.13 3.13
C ARG A 94 1.70 -13.98 4.30
N VAL A 95 0.56 -14.63 4.11
CA VAL A 95 0.02 -15.64 5.02
C VAL A 95 0.11 -16.99 4.33
N LEU A 96 0.83 -17.94 4.93
CA LEU A 96 1.06 -19.28 4.35
C LEU A 96 1.52 -19.24 2.88
N GLY A 97 2.41 -18.30 2.56
CA GLY A 97 2.98 -18.14 1.22
C GLY A 97 2.13 -17.35 0.23
N TYR A 98 0.87 -17.02 0.54
CA TYR A 98 0.00 -16.23 -0.33
C TYR A 98 -0.10 -14.77 0.14
N THR A 99 -0.10 -13.81 -0.78
CA THR A 99 -0.39 -12.40 -0.48
C THR A 99 -1.06 -11.71 -1.64
N PHE A 100 -1.96 -10.80 -1.29
CA PHE A 100 -2.28 -9.64 -2.11
C PHE A 100 -2.19 -8.42 -1.19
N ASN A 101 -1.13 -7.64 -1.38
CA ASN A 101 -0.86 -6.44 -0.61
C ASN A 101 -1.20 -5.20 -1.46
N PRO A 102 -2.39 -4.58 -1.28
CA PRO A 102 -2.80 -3.44 -2.10
C PRO A 102 -1.99 -2.18 -1.84
N VAL A 103 -1.42 -2.02 -0.64
CA VAL A 103 -0.65 -0.82 -0.30
C VAL A 103 0.37 -1.08 0.81
N SER A 104 1.59 -0.59 0.62
CA SER A 104 2.62 -0.46 1.65
C SER A 104 2.92 1.01 1.91
N PHE A 105 3.32 1.34 3.14
CA PHE A 105 3.73 2.70 3.50
C PHE A 105 5.16 2.69 4.03
N TYR A 106 6.00 3.56 3.47
CA TYR A 106 7.35 3.81 3.94
C TYR A 106 7.38 5.16 4.64
N TYR A 107 7.81 5.19 5.89
CA TYR A 107 8.00 6.41 6.67
C TYR A 107 9.49 6.64 6.84
N VAL A 108 9.99 7.74 6.27
CA VAL A 108 11.40 8.07 6.24
C VAL A 108 11.69 9.12 7.31
N ARG A 109 12.71 8.85 8.13
CA ARG A 109 13.22 9.76 9.16
C ARG A 109 14.74 9.83 9.07
N ALA A 110 15.31 10.97 9.41
CA ALA A 110 16.74 11.10 9.58
C ALA A 110 17.23 10.29 10.79
N ASN A 111 18.54 10.14 10.94
CA ASN A 111 19.15 9.32 11.99
C ASN A 111 18.88 9.89 13.41
N ASP A 112 18.67 11.19 13.54
CA ASP A 112 18.22 11.88 14.75
C ASP A 112 16.71 11.69 15.06
N ASN A 113 16.00 10.87 14.27
CA ASN A 113 14.56 10.66 14.25
C ASN A 113 13.72 11.83 13.73
N THR A 114 14.33 12.85 13.12
CA THR A 114 13.59 13.93 12.47
C THR A 114 12.75 13.35 11.30
N PRO A 115 11.41 13.53 11.30
CA PRO A 115 10.55 13.04 10.24
C PRO A 115 10.83 13.80 8.94
N LEU A 116 11.11 13.08 7.85
CA LEU A 116 11.38 13.68 6.54
C LEU A 116 10.11 13.65 5.68
N PHE A 117 9.78 12.50 5.11
CA PHE A 117 8.63 12.30 4.23
C PHE A 117 8.11 10.86 4.32
N ALA A 118 6.99 10.61 3.66
CA ALA A 118 6.43 9.27 3.53
C ALA A 118 6.25 8.89 2.05
N VAL A 119 6.16 7.60 1.78
CA VAL A 119 5.87 7.06 0.44
C VAL A 119 4.78 6.01 0.54
N ALA A 120 3.78 6.10 -0.34
CA ALA A 120 2.78 5.06 -0.53
C ALA A 120 3.14 4.23 -1.76
N GLU A 121 3.38 2.93 -1.56
CA GLU A 121 3.53 1.95 -2.64
C GLU A 121 2.17 1.28 -2.86
N VAL A 122 1.53 1.61 -3.97
CA VAL A 122 0.20 1.11 -4.32
C VAL A 122 0.35 0.01 -5.35
N CYS A 123 -0.29 -1.14 -5.09
CA CYS A 123 -0.33 -2.28 -5.99
C CYS A 123 -1.75 -2.53 -6.49
N ASN A 124 -1.88 -3.10 -7.68
CA ASN A 124 -3.18 -3.50 -8.23
C ASN A 124 -3.29 -5.02 -8.41
N THR A 125 -4.48 -5.49 -8.81
CA THR A 125 -4.75 -6.92 -9.03
C THR A 125 -4.01 -7.53 -10.24
N TYR A 126 -3.30 -6.72 -11.03
CA TYR A 126 -2.41 -7.18 -12.10
C TYR A 126 -0.95 -7.36 -11.62
N HIS A 127 -0.68 -7.18 -10.33
CA HIS A 127 0.67 -7.19 -9.73
C HIS A 127 1.58 -6.05 -10.22
N GLU A 128 0.98 -5.01 -10.82
CA GLU A 128 1.68 -3.75 -11.10
C GLU A 128 1.78 -2.94 -9.82
N MET A 129 2.73 -2.02 -9.80
CA MET A 129 3.04 -1.21 -8.62
C MET A 129 3.37 0.23 -9.04
N LYS A 130 3.02 1.19 -8.20
CA LYS A 130 3.47 2.58 -8.33
C LYS A 130 3.74 3.19 -6.95
N LEU A 131 4.81 3.96 -6.85
CA LEU A 131 5.16 4.71 -5.64
C LEU A 131 4.67 6.15 -5.75
N TYR A 132 4.19 6.70 -4.64
CA TYR A 132 3.78 8.10 -4.52
C TYR A 132 4.50 8.73 -3.34
N LEU A 133 5.27 9.79 -3.61
CA LEU A 133 5.86 10.62 -2.56
C LEU A 133 4.78 11.45 -1.88
N VAL A 134 4.80 11.46 -0.55
CA VAL A 134 3.91 12.24 0.31
C VAL A 134 4.77 13.03 1.28
N GLU A 135 5.05 14.28 0.91
CA GLU A 135 6.08 15.11 1.55
C GLU A 135 5.54 16.36 2.27
N ASP A 136 4.29 16.77 2.02
CA ASP A 136 3.75 17.99 2.63
C ASP A 136 3.47 17.72 4.12
N ARG A 137 4.31 18.26 5.00
CA ARG A 137 4.24 18.01 6.44
C ARG A 137 3.02 18.68 7.07
N THR A 138 2.36 17.98 7.98
CA THR A 138 1.27 18.49 8.82
C THR A 138 1.55 18.17 10.29
N GLU A 139 0.75 18.73 11.20
CA GLU A 139 0.83 18.42 12.64
C GLU A 139 0.67 16.93 12.94
N THR A 140 -0.15 16.22 12.15
CA THR A 140 -0.54 14.83 12.41
C THR A 140 0.15 13.81 11.50
N GLY A 141 0.99 14.25 10.56
CA GLY A 141 1.52 13.37 9.52
C GLY A 141 2.00 14.09 8.26
N TRP A 142 1.68 13.52 7.11
CA TRP A 142 1.97 14.09 5.80
C TRP A 142 0.72 14.05 4.94
N CYS A 143 0.58 15.00 4.04
CA CYS A 143 -0.43 14.96 3.01
C CYS A 143 0.18 15.21 1.63
N ARG A 144 -0.55 14.83 0.59
CA ARG A 144 -0.21 15.19 -0.79
C ARG A 144 -1.39 14.91 -1.71
N LYS A 145 -1.76 15.91 -2.51
CA LYS A 145 -2.63 15.70 -3.68
C LYS A 145 -1.78 15.51 -4.92
N VAL A 146 -1.97 14.40 -5.62
CA VAL A 146 -1.19 14.01 -6.81
C VAL A 146 -2.08 13.35 -7.84
N GLN A 147 -1.71 13.47 -9.12
CA GLN A 147 -2.40 12.73 -10.17
C GLN A 147 -2.21 11.22 -9.97
N LYS A 148 -3.31 10.48 -10.03
CA LYS A 148 -3.31 9.03 -9.80
C LYS A 148 -2.42 8.32 -10.81
N GLY A 149 -2.71 8.48 -12.10
CA GLY A 149 -1.88 7.93 -13.19
C GLY A 149 -1.57 6.43 -13.07
N PHE A 150 -2.47 5.64 -12.47
CA PHE A 150 -2.26 4.22 -12.17
C PHE A 150 -3.59 3.47 -12.12
N TYR A 151 -3.68 2.31 -12.77
CA TYR A 151 -4.93 1.55 -12.82
C TYR A 151 -5.15 0.69 -11.58
N VAL A 152 -5.87 1.22 -10.59
CA VAL A 152 -6.17 0.48 -9.34
C VAL A 152 -7.53 -0.22 -9.36
N SER A 153 -8.51 0.33 -10.10
CA SER A 153 -9.88 -0.20 -10.14
C SER A 153 -10.53 0.11 -11.49
N PRO A 154 -11.36 -0.81 -12.03
CA PRO A 154 -12.18 -0.54 -13.22
C PRO A 154 -13.25 0.53 -13.01
N PHE A 155 -13.54 0.94 -11.77
CA PHE A 155 -14.57 1.94 -11.44
C PHE A 155 -13.97 3.27 -10.96
N SER A 156 -12.71 3.54 -11.29
CA SER A 156 -12.03 4.79 -10.96
C SER A 156 -11.07 5.13 -12.10
N SER A 157 -11.18 6.34 -12.63
CA SER A 157 -10.41 6.75 -13.80
C SER A 157 -8.93 6.92 -13.44
N VAL A 158 -8.04 6.59 -14.36
CA VAL A 158 -6.60 6.79 -14.14
C VAL A 158 -6.21 8.27 -14.13
N ARG A 159 -7.08 9.15 -14.66
CA ARG A 159 -6.89 10.60 -14.69
C ARG A 159 -7.29 11.30 -13.40
N ASP A 160 -7.93 10.58 -12.49
CA ASP A 160 -8.33 11.11 -11.19
C ASP A 160 -7.10 11.52 -10.38
N PHE A 161 -7.33 12.14 -9.23
CA PHE A 161 -6.31 12.47 -8.25
C PHE A 161 -6.41 11.54 -7.05
N PHE A 162 -5.27 11.28 -6.44
CA PHE A 162 -5.19 10.82 -5.06
C PHE A 162 -4.87 11.98 -4.15
N ASP A 163 -5.61 12.10 -3.07
CA ASP A 163 -5.32 12.96 -1.93
C ASP A 163 -4.98 12.07 -0.74
N PHE A 164 -3.68 11.97 -0.47
CA PHE A 164 -3.11 11.17 0.60
C PHE A 164 -3.05 11.97 1.88
N GLN A 165 -3.41 11.32 3.00
CA GLN A 165 -3.24 11.82 4.35
C GLN A 165 -2.67 10.67 5.17
N LEU A 166 -1.37 10.70 5.41
CA LEU A 166 -0.63 9.65 6.08
C LEU A 166 -0.26 10.09 7.50
N GLY A 167 -0.96 9.55 8.50
CA GLY A 167 -0.67 9.82 9.90
C GLY A 167 0.69 9.25 10.33
N ILE A 168 1.30 9.88 11.33
CA ILE A 168 2.56 9.39 11.93
C ILE A 168 2.30 8.01 12.58
N PRO A 169 3.11 6.98 12.27
CA PRO A 169 3.01 5.70 12.96
C PRO A 169 3.30 5.86 14.45
N SER A 170 2.27 5.62 15.27
CA SER A 170 2.36 5.66 16.73
C SER A 170 1.57 4.50 17.34
N GLU A 171 1.09 4.62 18.57
CA GLU A 171 0.15 3.65 19.16
C GLU A 171 -1.17 3.56 18.37
N ALA A 172 -1.62 4.70 17.85
CA ALA A 172 -2.70 4.79 16.88
C ALA A 172 -2.13 5.27 15.54
N TRP A 173 -2.51 4.60 14.47
CA TRP A 173 -2.04 4.90 13.12
C TRP A 173 -3.23 5.06 12.19
N ASN A 174 -3.30 6.19 11.49
CA ASN A 174 -4.42 6.51 10.61
C ASN A 174 -3.90 6.91 9.24
N VAL A 175 -4.50 6.35 8.20
CA VAL A 175 -4.25 6.73 6.82
C VAL A 175 -5.59 6.96 6.14
N THR A 176 -5.69 8.05 5.38
CA THR A 176 -6.80 8.31 4.46
C THR A 176 -6.26 8.51 3.06
N ILE A 177 -6.90 7.87 2.08
CA ILE A 177 -6.61 8.04 0.67
C ILE A 177 -7.94 8.37 -0.01
N ASN A 178 -8.09 9.63 -0.38
CA ASN A 178 -9.23 10.11 -1.14
C ASN A 178 -8.93 10.00 -2.63
N ASN A 179 -9.91 9.52 -3.39
CA ASN A 179 -9.92 9.60 -4.83
C ASN A 179 -10.84 10.74 -5.25
N LEU A 180 -10.32 11.64 -6.08
CA LEU A 180 -10.99 12.87 -6.50
C LEU A 180 -11.05 12.89 -8.03
N ASP A 181 -12.22 13.10 -8.61
CA ASP A 181 -12.35 13.45 -10.03
C ASP A 181 -12.41 14.97 -10.20
N THR A 182 -12.74 15.46 -11.40
CA THR A 182 -12.90 16.88 -11.71
C THR A 182 -14.02 17.57 -10.93
N GLU A 183 -14.98 16.80 -10.44
CA GLU A 183 -16.16 17.25 -9.69
C GLU A 183 -16.04 17.00 -8.17
N GLY A 184 -14.90 16.48 -7.69
CA GLY A 184 -14.62 16.27 -6.27
C GLY A 184 -14.54 14.81 -5.84
N LEU A 185 -14.87 14.53 -4.58
CA LEU A 185 -14.66 13.22 -3.94
C LEU A 185 -15.50 12.12 -4.59
N THR A 186 -14.85 11.01 -4.96
CA THR A 186 -15.50 9.81 -5.53
C THR A 186 -15.47 8.64 -4.55
N LEU A 187 -14.33 8.43 -3.90
CA LEU A 187 -14.08 7.31 -3.00
C LEU A 187 -13.13 7.76 -1.89
N THR A 188 -13.47 7.44 -0.65
CA THR A 188 -12.55 7.54 0.49
C THR A 188 -12.17 6.14 0.94
N SER A 189 -10.87 5.89 1.04
CA SER A 189 -10.31 4.70 1.69
C SER A 189 -9.63 5.13 2.98
N SER A 190 -9.92 4.49 4.11
CA SER A 190 -9.23 4.78 5.36
C SER A 190 -8.74 3.51 6.04
N ILE A 191 -7.55 3.58 6.63
CA ILE A 191 -6.95 2.54 7.46
C ILE A 191 -6.80 3.12 8.86
N ARG A 192 -7.37 2.45 9.86
CA ARG A 192 -7.18 2.80 11.27
C ARG A 192 -6.59 1.62 12.00
N GLY A 193 -5.34 1.73 12.41
CA GLY A 193 -4.56 0.70 13.07
C GLY A 193 -4.29 1.01 14.53
N VAL A 194 -4.37 0.00 15.40
CA VAL A 194 -3.90 0.08 16.78
C VAL A 194 -2.67 -0.81 16.93
N ALA A 195 -1.58 -0.25 17.46
CA ALA A 195 -0.34 -0.97 17.66
C ALA A 195 -0.50 -2.09 18.68
N ARG A 196 0.11 -3.23 18.37
CA ARG A 196 0.21 -4.42 19.21
C ARG A 196 1.66 -4.92 19.17
N PRO A 197 2.21 -5.36 20.30
CA PRO A 197 3.59 -5.86 20.34
C PRO A 197 3.81 -7.03 19.36
N LEU A 198 4.97 -7.07 18.72
CA LEU A 198 5.33 -8.19 17.84
C LEU A 198 5.86 -9.38 18.68
N THR A 199 4.97 -10.32 19.02
CA THR A 199 5.30 -11.55 19.76
C THR A 199 4.94 -12.80 18.96
N ALA A 200 5.61 -13.93 19.23
CA ALA A 200 5.30 -15.20 18.59
C ALA A 200 3.85 -15.65 18.89
N SER A 201 3.40 -15.52 20.14
CA SER A 201 2.02 -15.83 20.54
C SER A 201 0.99 -15.02 19.76
N ARG A 202 1.25 -13.72 19.54
CA ARG A 202 0.32 -12.84 18.81
C ARG A 202 0.32 -13.12 17.32
N LEU A 203 1.47 -13.44 16.72
CA LEU A 203 1.53 -13.90 15.33
C LEU A 203 0.68 -15.16 15.19
N LEU A 204 0.88 -16.17 16.02
CA LEU A 204 0.10 -17.41 15.97
C LEU A 204 -1.41 -17.13 16.13
N TRP A 205 -1.79 -16.30 17.11
CA TRP A 205 -3.17 -15.84 17.29
C TRP A 205 -3.74 -15.15 16.04
N PHE A 206 -2.96 -14.28 15.39
CA PHE A 206 -3.39 -13.63 14.14
C PHE A 206 -3.48 -14.61 12.97
N GLY A 207 -2.70 -15.70 12.98
CA GLY A 207 -2.85 -16.80 12.04
C GLY A 207 -4.23 -17.45 12.16
N PHE A 208 -4.71 -17.66 13.38
CA PHE A 208 -6.06 -18.21 13.63
C PHE A 208 -7.18 -17.19 13.45
N LYS A 209 -6.95 -15.92 13.81
CA LYS A 209 -7.96 -14.86 13.69
C LYS A 209 -8.16 -14.39 12.24
N TYR A 210 -7.13 -14.52 11.41
CA TYR A 210 -7.14 -14.08 10.01
C TYR A 210 -6.58 -15.16 9.05
N PRO A 211 -7.10 -16.41 9.08
CA PRO A 211 -6.46 -17.56 8.41
C PRO A 211 -6.47 -17.46 6.88
N LEU A 212 -7.44 -16.73 6.33
CA LEU A 212 -7.61 -16.51 4.90
C LEU A 212 -7.57 -15.01 4.58
N LEU A 213 -6.74 -14.24 5.29
CA LEU A 213 -6.70 -12.78 5.17
C LEU A 213 -6.61 -12.31 3.71
N SER A 214 -5.61 -12.80 2.99
CA SER A 214 -5.36 -12.41 1.60
C SER A 214 -6.46 -12.90 0.66
N LEU A 215 -6.95 -14.14 0.84
CA LEU A 215 -8.07 -14.66 0.04
C LEU A 215 -9.35 -13.85 0.29
N LYS A 216 -9.64 -13.52 1.54
CA LYS A 216 -10.77 -12.67 1.93
C LYS A 216 -10.69 -11.28 1.30
N VAL A 217 -9.50 -10.66 1.28
CA VAL A 217 -9.30 -9.35 0.62
C VAL A 217 -9.58 -9.46 -0.87
N ILE A 218 -9.05 -10.48 -1.55
CA ILE A 218 -9.26 -10.66 -3.00
C ILE A 218 -10.73 -10.96 -3.32
N LEU A 219 -11.35 -11.91 -2.61
CA LEU A 219 -12.77 -12.25 -2.77
C LEU A 219 -13.64 -11.01 -2.55
N MET A 220 -13.31 -10.18 -1.56
CA MET A 220 -14.04 -8.95 -1.29
C MET A 220 -13.86 -7.92 -2.42
N ILE A 221 -12.66 -7.75 -2.96
CA ILE A 221 -12.42 -6.86 -4.12
C ILE A 221 -13.27 -7.31 -5.30
N HIS A 222 -13.28 -8.60 -5.63
CA HIS A 222 -14.07 -9.14 -6.73
C HIS A 222 -15.57 -9.03 -6.47
N TRP A 223 -16.03 -9.34 -5.26
CA TRP A 223 -17.43 -9.21 -4.86
C TRP A 223 -17.93 -7.76 -4.98
N GLN A 224 -17.14 -6.80 -4.50
CA GLN A 224 -17.49 -5.38 -4.62
C GLN A 224 -17.46 -4.92 -6.08
N ALA A 225 -16.54 -5.44 -6.89
CA ALA A 225 -16.51 -5.16 -8.32
C ALA A 225 -17.78 -5.68 -9.04
N ILE A 226 -18.22 -6.90 -8.73
CA ILE A 226 -19.46 -7.49 -9.27
C ILE A 226 -20.66 -6.66 -8.84
N LYS A 227 -20.75 -6.26 -7.56
CA LYS A 227 -21.85 -5.42 -7.05
C LYS A 227 -21.94 -4.07 -7.77
N LEU A 228 -20.80 -3.44 -8.07
CA LEU A 228 -20.75 -2.18 -8.82
C LEU A 228 -21.11 -2.37 -10.29
N TRP A 229 -20.67 -3.48 -10.90
CA TRP A 229 -21.03 -3.84 -12.26
C TRP A 229 -22.54 -4.08 -12.41
N LEU A 230 -23.15 -4.84 -11.50
CA LEU A 230 -24.61 -5.05 -11.45
C LEU A 230 -25.38 -3.73 -11.25
N ARG A 231 -24.79 -2.75 -10.57
CA ARG A 231 -25.35 -1.40 -10.39
C ARG A 231 -25.03 -0.44 -11.55
N LYS A 232 -24.49 -0.93 -12.66
CA LYS A 232 -24.15 -0.15 -13.87
C LYS A 232 -23.22 1.04 -13.59
N THR A 233 -22.31 0.92 -12.62
CA THR A 233 -21.28 1.94 -12.40
C THR A 233 -20.36 2.04 -13.63
N PRO A 234 -19.98 3.25 -14.09
CA PRO A 234 -19.12 3.42 -15.26
C PRO A 234 -17.84 2.58 -15.18
N TYR A 235 -17.61 1.79 -16.22
CA TYR A 235 -16.46 0.92 -16.36
C TYR A 235 -15.38 1.61 -17.21
N PHE A 236 -14.16 1.67 -16.69
CA PHE A 236 -13.00 2.23 -17.37
C PHE A 236 -12.06 1.09 -17.80
N PRO A 237 -11.97 0.78 -19.11
CA PRO A 237 -11.05 -0.23 -19.61
C PRO A 237 -9.60 0.23 -19.45
N LYS A 238 -8.73 -0.66 -18.95
CA LYS A 238 -7.30 -0.38 -18.73
C LYS A 238 -6.57 -0.02 -20.04
N ALA A 239 -6.78 -0.81 -21.09
CA ALA A 239 -6.12 -0.64 -22.38
C ALA A 239 -6.47 0.68 -23.10
N LYS A 240 -7.63 1.28 -22.83
CA LYS A 240 -8.02 2.57 -23.45
C LYS A 240 -7.28 3.78 -22.85
N ASN A 241 -6.58 3.60 -21.74
CA ASN A 241 -5.93 4.69 -21.02
C ASN A 241 -4.43 4.43 -20.76
N LYS A 242 -3.76 3.66 -21.63
CA LYS A 242 -2.31 3.38 -21.54
C LYS A 242 -1.48 4.65 -21.32
N ARG A 243 -1.71 5.70 -22.13
CA ARG A 243 -0.96 6.97 -22.09
C ARG A 243 -1.02 7.74 -20.77
N PHE A 244 -2.00 7.45 -19.91
CA PHE A 244 -2.16 8.12 -18.63
C PHE A 244 -1.63 7.29 -17.46
N GLN A 245 -1.10 6.09 -17.72
CA GLN A 245 -0.44 5.27 -16.73
C GLN A 245 1.05 5.57 -16.77
N THR A 246 1.53 6.35 -15.81
CA THR A 246 2.91 6.84 -15.74
C THR A 246 3.65 6.18 -14.58
N GLU A 247 4.96 5.97 -14.74
CA GLU A 247 5.84 5.45 -13.67
C GLU A 247 5.35 4.12 -13.06
N VAL A 248 4.74 3.27 -13.89
CA VAL A 248 4.26 1.96 -13.46
C VAL A 248 5.41 0.98 -13.43
N LEU A 249 5.68 0.43 -12.24
CA LEU A 249 6.58 -0.68 -12.03
C LEU A 249 5.88 -2.00 -12.38
N ARG A 250 6.64 -2.93 -12.98
CA ARG A 250 6.18 -4.26 -13.44
C ARG A 250 4.94 -4.17 -14.35
N PRO A 251 4.98 -3.35 -15.42
CA PRO A 251 3.82 -3.10 -16.25
C PRO A 251 3.30 -4.38 -16.92
N HIS A 252 1.99 -4.60 -16.88
CA HIS A 252 1.34 -5.74 -17.51
C HIS A 252 1.40 -5.64 -19.05
N SER A 253 1.36 -6.77 -19.76
CA SER A 253 1.42 -6.81 -21.24
C SER A 253 0.35 -5.94 -21.92
N SER A 254 -0.79 -5.76 -21.26
CA SER A 254 -1.89 -4.88 -21.71
C SER A 254 -1.54 -3.40 -21.81
N ILE A 255 -0.42 -2.95 -21.23
CA ILE A 255 0.06 -1.55 -21.32
C ILE A 255 1.41 -1.44 -22.03
N THR A 256 2.15 -2.53 -22.19
CA THR A 256 3.44 -2.57 -22.91
C THR A 256 3.32 -3.01 -24.37
N SER A 257 2.22 -3.65 -24.76
CA SER A 257 1.92 -3.96 -26.17
C SER A 257 1.82 -2.67 -26.97
N LYS A 258 2.71 -2.52 -27.96
CA LYS A 258 2.52 -1.56 -29.06
C LYS A 258 1.21 -1.95 -29.75
N ASP A 259 0.36 -0.97 -30.01
CA ASP A 259 -0.81 -1.20 -30.84
C ASP A 259 -0.26 -1.60 -32.22
N GLU A 260 -0.45 -2.87 -32.59
CA GLU A 260 -0.19 -3.40 -33.94
C GLU A 260 -1.21 -2.85 -34.94
#